data_AF-A0A9D5YGP7-F1
#
_entry.id   AF-A0A9D5YGP7-F1
#
_cell.length_a   1.000
_cell.length_b   1.000
_cell.length_c   1.000
_cell.angle_alpha   90.00
_cell.angle_beta   90.00
_cell.angle_gamma   90.00
#
_symmetry.space_group_name_H-M   'P 1'
#
loop_
_entity.id
_entity.type
_entity.pdbx_description
1 polymer ?
#
loop_
_entity_poly.entity_id
_entity_poly.type
_entity_poly.pdbx_seq_one_letter_code
_entity_poly.pdbx_strand_id
1 'polypeptide(L)'
;MEATAKIMMIYAISVLLNILVIIFGELFMHYSSRYRNHKLSVAWYVCGVIFGVWTVIAFIFMRKNLPGPNVKACEQCGARYPENFRVCSNCVIELPEINSENKKKEKKLSRIFGIAVIIFGILSYAVPIVFAQSIIDSIVQQETQDRIDINGVFYDKMGYSYEDEDSVVLYDENGGTYTYSYEIVMREDGYEDEEMYYVGSDGNEYYMFNCFITEDGWFYFDEEDALEPYYLDEVLLSPEEYEAYYEDFYDNYRYYYYAYSDEEGNIYYAAYEASWNEKGELITAENDVIS
;
A
#
# COMPACT_ATOMS: atom_id res chain seq x y z
N MET A 1 8.11 12.78 13.35
CA MET A 1 8.14 14.06 12.58
C MET A 1 8.56 13.89 11.12
N GLU A 2 9.52 13.01 10.82
CA GLU A 2 10.04 12.86 9.45
C GLU A 2 9.02 12.26 8.47
N ALA A 3 8.24 11.25 8.89
CA ALA A 3 7.20 10.62 8.07
C ALA A 3 6.09 11.60 7.66
N THR A 4 5.62 12.43 8.60
CA THR A 4 4.58 13.45 8.34
C THR A 4 5.04 14.48 7.29
N ALA A 5 6.32 14.88 7.34
CA ALA A 5 6.88 15.79 6.35
C ALA A 5 6.99 15.15 4.95
N LYS A 6 7.36 13.86 4.87
CA LYS A 6 7.38 13.08 3.62
C LYS A 6 5.98 12.99 3.01
N ILE A 7 4.97 12.65 3.82
CA ILE A 7 3.57 12.56 3.38
C ILE A 7 3.08 13.91 2.83
N MET A 8 3.31 15.01 3.55
CA MET A 8 2.91 16.34 3.08
C MET A 8 3.61 16.74 1.78
N MET A 9 4.88 16.39 1.62
CA MET A 9 5.63 16.64 0.37
C MET A 9 5.04 15.86 -0.82
N ILE A 10 4.71 14.59 -0.63
CA ILE A 10 4.09 13.75 -1.67
C ILE A 10 2.72 14.30 -2.07
N TYR A 11 1.92 14.69 -1.08
CA TYR A 11 0.62 15.31 -1.32
C TYR A 11 0.77 16.58 -2.15
N ALA A 12 1.71 17.46 -1.80
CA ALA A 12 2.00 18.67 -2.54
C ALA A 12 2.43 18.39 -3.99
N ILE A 13 3.30 17.38 -4.21
CA ILE A 13 3.73 16.95 -5.56
C ILE A 13 2.53 16.43 -6.36
N SER A 14 1.67 15.60 -5.76
CA SER A 14 0.49 15.05 -6.43
C SER A 14 -0.50 16.14 -6.83
N VAL A 15 -0.74 17.13 -5.95
CA VAL A 15 -1.58 18.29 -6.26
C VAL A 15 -0.97 19.11 -7.41
N LEU A 16 0.34 19.37 -7.37
CA LEU A 16 1.05 20.09 -8.44
C LEU A 16 0.92 19.36 -9.79
N LEU A 17 1.13 18.04 -9.80
CA LEU A 17 1.00 17.22 -11.01
C LEU A 17 -0.43 17.29 -11.58
N ASN A 18 -1.46 17.20 -10.73
CA ASN A 18 -2.85 17.33 -11.15
C ASN A 18 -3.16 18.71 -11.76
N ILE A 19 -2.65 19.79 -11.15
CA ILE A 19 -2.78 21.15 -11.71
C ILE A 19 -2.13 21.23 -13.09
N LEU A 20 -0.94 20.65 -13.28
CA LEU A 20 -0.27 20.61 -14.58
C LEU A 20 -1.08 19.82 -15.61
N VAL A 21 -1.69 18.70 -15.24
CA VAL A 21 -2.55 17.93 -16.15
C VAL A 21 -3.75 18.75 -16.60
N ILE A 22 -4.38 19.51 -15.70
CA ILE A 22 -5.50 20.41 -16.05
C ILE A 22 -5.02 21.48 -17.03
N ILE A 23 -3.94 22.21 -16.70
CA ILE A 23 -3.40 23.29 -17.56
C ILE A 23 -3.05 22.77 -18.96
N PHE A 24 -2.30 21.65 -19.03
CA PHE A 24 -1.93 21.08 -20.33
C PHE A 24 -3.12 20.46 -21.06
N GLY A 25 -4.12 19.97 -20.33
CA GLY A 25 -5.39 19.48 -20.85
C GLY A 25 -6.16 20.58 -21.58
N GLU A 26 -6.29 21.74 -20.93
CA GLU A 26 -6.94 22.91 -21.52
C GLU A 26 -6.20 23.43 -22.76
N LEU A 27 -4.86 23.51 -22.70
CA LEU A 27 -4.04 23.87 -23.86
C LEU A 27 -4.20 22.85 -25.00
N PHE A 28 -4.21 21.56 -24.68
CA PHE A 28 -4.43 20.51 -25.65
C PHE A 28 -5.79 20.65 -26.34
N MET A 29 -6.87 20.83 -25.56
CA MET A 29 -8.21 21.05 -26.08
C MET A 29 -8.28 22.34 -26.89
N HIS A 30 -7.57 23.40 -26.48
CA HIS A 30 -7.52 24.66 -27.21
C HIS A 30 -6.96 24.51 -28.61
N TYR A 31 -5.73 24.02 -28.72
CA TYR A 31 -5.10 23.86 -30.02
C TYR A 31 -5.78 22.77 -30.87
N SER A 32 -6.44 21.78 -30.25
CA SER A 32 -7.18 20.74 -30.98
C SER A 32 -8.54 21.24 -31.51
N SER A 33 -9.19 22.16 -30.79
CA SER A 33 -10.56 22.60 -31.06
C SER A 33 -10.65 23.96 -31.75
N ARG A 34 -9.55 24.68 -31.91
CA ARG A 34 -9.51 26.04 -32.51
C ARG A 34 -10.20 26.11 -33.86
N TYR A 35 -10.07 25.08 -34.70
CA TYR A 35 -10.69 24.99 -36.01
C TYR A 35 -11.96 24.13 -36.06
N ARG A 36 -12.52 23.75 -34.91
CA ARG A 36 -13.75 22.96 -34.80
C ARG A 36 -14.94 23.87 -34.48
N ASN A 37 -16.13 23.28 -34.30
CA ASN A 37 -17.32 24.04 -33.93
C ASN A 37 -17.17 24.69 -32.55
N HIS A 38 -17.34 26.02 -32.47
CA HIS A 38 -17.16 26.82 -31.24
C HIS A 38 -18.01 26.32 -30.06
N LYS A 39 -19.28 25.95 -30.28
CA LYS A 39 -20.16 25.49 -29.19
C LYS A 39 -19.64 24.23 -28.53
N LEU A 40 -19.12 23.32 -29.35
CA LEU A 40 -18.53 22.07 -28.88
C LEU A 40 -17.20 22.36 -28.17
N SER A 41 -16.37 23.25 -28.71
CA SER A 41 -15.12 23.65 -28.06
C SER A 41 -15.38 24.22 -26.66
N VAL A 42 -16.32 25.16 -26.51
CA VAL A 42 -16.70 25.75 -25.21
C VAL A 42 -17.18 24.69 -24.21
N ALA A 43 -18.00 23.74 -24.65
CA ALA A 43 -18.45 22.65 -23.77
C ALA A 43 -17.27 21.85 -23.21
N TRP A 44 -16.26 21.56 -24.02
CA TRP A 44 -15.06 20.84 -23.58
C TRP A 44 -14.22 21.63 -22.57
N TYR A 45 -14.07 22.95 -22.72
CA TYR A 45 -13.39 23.77 -21.71
C TYR A 45 -14.15 23.81 -20.39
N VAL A 46 -15.48 23.99 -20.43
CA VAL A 46 -16.29 24.02 -19.20
C VAL A 46 -16.21 22.68 -18.47
N CYS A 47 -16.32 21.56 -19.20
CA CYS A 47 -16.14 20.24 -18.62
C CYS A 47 -14.71 20.03 -18.11
N GLY A 48 -13.69 20.60 -18.76
CA GLY A 48 -12.29 20.48 -18.36
C GLY A 48 -12.01 21.13 -17.00
N VAL A 49 -12.59 22.31 -16.77
CA VAL A 49 -12.51 22.99 -15.48
C VAL A 49 -13.26 22.24 -14.37
N ILE A 50 -14.42 21.64 -14.67
CA ILE A 50 -15.27 20.99 -13.65
C ILE A 50 -14.78 19.57 -13.31
N PHE A 51 -14.46 18.77 -14.33
CA PHE A 51 -14.16 17.34 -14.17
C PHE A 51 -12.67 17.01 -14.37
N GLY A 52 -11.83 18.01 -14.68
CA GLY A 52 -10.38 17.88 -14.76
C GLY A 52 -9.91 16.81 -15.75
N VAL A 53 -9.08 15.89 -15.24
CA VAL A 53 -8.46 14.78 -15.97
C VAL A 53 -9.45 13.97 -16.80
N TRP A 54 -10.64 13.69 -16.26
CA TRP A 54 -11.62 12.83 -16.90
C TRP A 54 -12.12 13.41 -18.22
N THR A 55 -12.26 14.74 -18.28
CA THR A 55 -12.65 15.42 -19.52
C THR A 55 -11.57 15.30 -20.58
N VAL A 56 -10.30 15.40 -20.21
CA VAL A 56 -9.20 15.27 -21.16
C VAL A 56 -9.15 13.85 -21.74
N ILE A 57 -9.33 12.83 -20.90
CA ILE A 57 -9.43 11.43 -21.33
C ILE A 57 -10.60 11.25 -22.30
N ALA A 58 -11.80 11.69 -21.90
CA ALA A 58 -12.99 11.62 -22.75
C ALA A 58 -12.79 12.33 -24.09
N PHE A 59 -12.15 13.50 -24.08
CA PHE A 59 -11.82 14.24 -25.31
C PHE A 59 -10.86 13.46 -26.21
N ILE A 60 -9.82 12.80 -25.67
CA ILE A 60 -8.87 12.00 -26.47
C ILE A 60 -9.59 10.89 -27.24
N PHE A 61 -10.56 10.21 -26.61
CA PHE A 61 -11.35 9.16 -27.26
C PHE A 61 -12.34 9.73 -28.27
N MET A 62 -13.09 10.78 -27.87
CA MET A 62 -14.14 11.34 -28.71
C MET A 62 -13.61 12.18 -29.87
N ARG A 63 -12.38 12.71 -29.82
CA ARG A 63 -11.86 13.63 -30.85
C ARG A 63 -11.86 13.05 -32.27
N LYS A 64 -11.82 11.72 -32.43
CA LYS A 64 -11.87 11.06 -33.74
C LYS A 64 -13.25 11.18 -34.39
N ASN A 65 -14.31 11.27 -33.57
CA ASN A 65 -15.70 11.38 -34.01
C ASN A 65 -16.15 12.83 -34.17
N LEU A 66 -15.30 13.80 -33.80
CA LEU A 66 -15.63 15.21 -33.91
C LEU A 66 -15.42 15.71 -35.36
N PRO A 67 -16.37 16.50 -35.90
CA PRO A 67 -16.30 16.99 -37.27
C PRO A 67 -15.01 17.77 -37.53
N GLY A 68 -14.50 17.60 -38.76
CA GLY A 68 -13.16 18.02 -39.15
C GLY A 68 -12.89 19.53 -39.03
N PRO A 69 -11.61 19.93 -38.91
CA PRO A 69 -11.19 21.29 -38.58
C PRO A 69 -11.20 22.29 -39.77
N ASN A 70 -12.29 22.37 -40.53
CA ASN A 70 -12.35 23.16 -41.77
C ASN A 70 -13.39 24.29 -41.69
N VAL A 71 -13.29 25.12 -40.64
CA VAL A 71 -14.09 26.35 -40.54
C VAL A 71 -13.20 27.59 -40.49
N LYS A 72 -13.57 28.62 -41.25
CA LYS A 72 -13.03 29.98 -41.17
C LYS A 72 -13.79 30.77 -40.12
N ALA A 73 -13.11 31.59 -39.34
CA ALA A 73 -13.76 32.48 -38.36
C ALA A 73 -13.68 33.94 -38.85
N CYS A 74 -14.77 34.68 -38.70
CA CYS A 74 -14.79 36.12 -38.87
C CYS A 74 -14.06 36.77 -37.69
N GLU A 75 -13.05 37.59 -37.94
CA GLU A 75 -12.28 38.27 -36.88
C GLU A 75 -13.10 39.31 -36.12
N GLN A 76 -14.13 39.88 -36.76
CA GLN A 76 -14.91 40.98 -36.21
C GLN A 76 -16.11 40.52 -35.37
N CYS A 77 -16.78 39.42 -35.76
CA CYS A 77 -17.96 38.91 -35.04
C CYS A 77 -17.82 37.47 -34.53
N GLY A 78 -16.70 36.80 -34.78
CA GLY A 78 -16.45 35.43 -34.33
C GLY A 78 -17.28 34.35 -35.05
N ALA A 79 -18.18 34.73 -35.98
CA ALA A 79 -18.99 33.78 -36.74
C ALA A 79 -18.12 32.83 -37.56
N ARG A 80 -18.44 31.53 -37.54
CA ARG A 80 -17.66 30.48 -38.19
C ARG A 80 -18.38 29.92 -39.41
N TYR A 81 -17.67 29.83 -40.53
CA TYR A 81 -18.18 29.39 -41.83
C TYR A 81 -17.38 28.21 -42.35
N PRO A 82 -17.95 27.34 -43.19
CA PRO A 82 -17.18 26.29 -43.84
C PRO A 82 -16.10 26.87 -44.77
N GLU A 83 -15.06 26.09 -45.04
CA GLU A 83 -13.86 26.51 -45.78
C GLU A 83 -14.13 27.14 -47.16
N ASN A 84 -15.23 26.75 -47.82
CA ASN A 84 -15.65 27.27 -49.11
C ASN A 84 -16.23 28.69 -49.07
N PHE A 85 -16.57 29.22 -47.88
CA PHE A 85 -17.04 30.60 -47.75
C PHE A 85 -15.89 31.60 -47.86
N ARG A 86 -16.15 32.71 -48.55
CA ARG A 86 -15.18 33.81 -48.76
C ARG A 86 -15.52 35.07 -47.97
N VAL A 87 -16.79 35.29 -47.63
CA VAL A 87 -17.26 36.53 -47.00
C VAL A 87 -18.14 36.17 -45.81
N CYS A 88 -17.98 36.91 -44.71
CA CYS A 88 -18.83 36.80 -43.53
C CYS A 88 -20.22 37.38 -43.85
N SER A 89 -21.29 36.62 -43.67
CA SER A 89 -22.67 37.09 -43.94
C SER A 89 -23.14 38.19 -42.98
N ASN A 90 -22.57 38.29 -41.78
CA ASN A 90 -22.92 39.31 -40.79
C ASN A 90 -22.13 40.61 -40.93
N CYS A 91 -20.84 40.52 -41.27
CA CYS A 91 -19.94 41.69 -41.29
C CYS A 91 -19.58 42.14 -42.70
N VAL A 92 -19.90 41.34 -43.73
CA VAL A 92 -19.57 41.60 -45.13
C VAL A 92 -18.06 41.81 -45.36
N ILE A 93 -17.23 41.24 -44.48
CA ILE A 93 -15.77 41.23 -44.61
C ILE A 93 -15.29 39.91 -45.21
N GLU A 94 -14.19 39.96 -45.94
CA GLU A 94 -13.52 38.75 -46.41
C GLU A 94 -13.02 37.92 -45.23
N LEU A 95 -13.30 36.62 -45.28
CA LEU A 95 -12.86 35.68 -44.26
C LEU A 95 -11.39 35.33 -44.53
N PRO A 96 -10.52 35.40 -43.50
CA PRO A 96 -9.12 35.06 -43.67
C PRO A 96 -8.98 33.63 -44.17
N GLU A 97 -8.09 33.44 -45.16
CA GLU A 97 -7.73 32.10 -45.60
C GLU A 97 -7.05 31.33 -44.48
N ILE A 98 -7.35 30.03 -44.39
CA ILE A 98 -6.72 29.17 -43.39
C ILE A 98 -5.24 29.06 -43.74
N ASN A 99 -4.38 29.77 -43.02
CA ASN A 99 -2.95 29.66 -43.19
C ASN A 99 -2.50 28.21 -42.85
N SER A 100 -2.16 27.46 -43.89
CA SER A 100 -1.80 26.04 -43.78
C SER A 100 -0.57 25.80 -42.89
N GLU A 101 0.34 26.76 -42.78
CA GLU A 101 1.50 26.67 -41.89
C GLU A 101 1.12 26.84 -40.43
N ASN A 102 0.25 27.80 -40.11
CA ASN A 102 -0.25 28.00 -38.74
C ASN A 102 -1.07 26.79 -38.28
N LYS A 103 -1.92 26.23 -39.16
CA LYS A 103 -2.66 24.99 -38.89
C LYS A 103 -1.72 23.82 -38.59
N LYS A 104 -0.60 23.69 -39.31
CA LYS A 104 0.43 22.66 -39.03
C LYS A 104 1.12 22.88 -37.68
N LYS A 105 1.50 24.13 -37.35
CA LYS A 105 2.13 24.49 -36.07
C LYS A 105 1.22 24.17 -34.88
N GLU A 106 -0.04 24.56 -34.94
CA GLU A 106 -1.01 24.30 -33.87
C GLU A 106 -1.34 22.82 -33.72
N LYS A 107 -1.40 22.05 -34.82
CA LYS A 107 -1.51 20.58 -34.75
C LYS A 107 -0.31 19.94 -34.07
N LYS A 108 0.91 20.48 -34.29
CA LYS A 108 2.12 20.02 -33.61
C LYS A 108 2.06 20.34 -32.11
N LEU A 109 1.67 21.56 -31.74
CA LEU A 109 1.48 21.96 -30.34
C LEU A 109 0.43 21.11 -29.62
N SER A 110 -0.73 20.88 -30.25
CA SER A 110 -1.76 19.99 -29.71
C SER A 110 -1.22 18.58 -29.44
N ARG A 111 -0.37 18.02 -30.33
CA ARG A 111 0.25 16.71 -30.05
C ARG A 111 1.19 16.75 -28.86
N ILE A 112 2.02 17.78 -28.74
CA ILE A 112 2.96 17.94 -27.62
C ILE A 112 2.19 18.03 -26.30
N PHE A 113 1.18 18.90 -26.21
CA PHE A 113 0.37 19.01 -25.00
C PHE A 113 -0.42 17.73 -24.69
N GLY A 114 -0.93 17.04 -25.70
CA GLY A 114 -1.58 15.74 -25.49
C GLY A 114 -0.65 14.68 -24.91
N ILE A 115 0.62 14.62 -25.36
CA ILE A 115 1.63 13.73 -24.79
C ILE A 115 1.96 14.13 -23.34
N ALA A 116 2.12 15.44 -23.08
CA ALA A 116 2.40 15.94 -21.74
C ALA A 116 1.30 15.55 -20.74
N VAL A 117 0.02 15.71 -21.10
CA VAL A 117 -1.11 15.27 -20.25
C VAL A 117 -1.01 13.79 -19.89
N ILE A 118 -0.69 12.92 -20.86
CA ILE A 118 -0.56 11.47 -20.60
C ILE A 118 0.57 11.22 -19.61
N ILE A 119 1.74 11.83 -19.82
CA ILE A 119 2.91 11.65 -18.95
C ILE A 119 2.61 12.12 -17.53
N PHE A 120 2.11 13.36 -17.38
CA PHE A 120 1.80 13.91 -16.07
C PHE A 120 0.65 13.18 -15.37
N GLY A 121 -0.32 12.67 -16.14
CA GLY A 121 -1.39 11.83 -15.60
C GLY A 121 -0.87 10.50 -15.07
N ILE A 122 0.05 9.83 -15.77
CA ILE A 122 0.69 8.60 -15.26
C ILE A 122 1.47 8.91 -13.98
N LEU A 123 2.27 9.99 -13.98
CA LEU A 123 3.05 10.39 -12.81
C LEU A 123 2.17 10.74 -11.59
N SER A 124 1.01 11.38 -11.80
CA SER A 124 0.12 11.73 -10.69
C SER A 124 -0.46 10.52 -9.98
N TYR A 125 -0.58 9.37 -10.65
CA TYR A 125 -1.04 8.11 -10.03
C TYR A 125 0.12 7.24 -9.55
N ALA A 126 1.23 7.17 -10.30
CA ALA A 126 2.35 6.31 -9.95
C ALA A 126 3.10 6.79 -8.70
N VAL A 127 3.26 8.11 -8.52
CA VAL A 127 4.00 8.67 -7.37
C VAL A 127 3.32 8.30 -6.04
N PRO A 128 2.01 8.53 -5.83
CA PRO A 128 1.36 8.10 -4.59
C PRO A 128 1.47 6.60 -4.31
N ILE A 129 1.38 5.74 -5.34
CA ILE A 129 1.42 4.29 -5.18
C ILE A 129 2.79 3.81 -4.71
N VAL A 130 3.86 4.23 -5.39
CA VAL A 130 5.24 3.82 -5.03
C VAL A 130 5.61 4.30 -3.63
N PHE A 131 5.18 5.51 -3.27
CA PHE A 131 5.47 6.03 -1.94
C PHE A 131 4.56 5.45 -0.84
N ALA A 132 3.30 5.12 -1.14
CA ALA A 132 2.43 4.41 -0.20
C ALA A 132 3.06 3.07 0.19
N GLN A 133 3.62 2.33 -0.77
CA GLN A 133 4.37 1.10 -0.49
C GLN A 133 5.54 1.39 0.46
N SER A 134 6.36 2.40 0.18
CA SER A 134 7.50 2.73 1.05
C SER A 134 7.09 3.12 2.48
N ILE A 135 5.92 3.75 2.64
CA ILE A 135 5.38 4.10 3.96
C ILE A 135 4.89 2.85 4.68
N ILE A 136 4.17 1.96 3.99
CA ILE A 136 3.73 0.67 4.54
C ILE A 136 4.95 -0.14 4.98
N ASP A 137 5.95 -0.29 4.11
CA ASP A 137 7.18 -1.02 4.44
C ASP A 137 7.90 -0.41 5.67
N SER A 138 7.90 0.92 5.79
CA SER A 138 8.49 1.61 6.96
C SER A 138 7.68 1.41 8.24
N ILE A 139 6.34 1.39 8.15
CA ILE A 139 5.46 1.14 9.30
C ILE A 139 5.61 -0.31 9.76
N VAL A 140 5.58 -1.26 8.83
CA VAL A 140 5.81 -2.68 9.14
C VAL A 140 7.17 -2.87 9.78
N GLN A 141 8.24 -2.27 9.24
CA GLN A 141 9.56 -2.30 9.88
C GLN A 141 9.58 -1.67 11.27
N GLN A 142 8.84 -0.57 11.46
CA GLN A 142 8.77 0.09 12.77
C GLN A 142 8.02 -0.78 13.80
N GLU A 143 6.90 -1.41 13.44
CA GLU A 143 6.20 -2.36 14.31
C GLU A 143 7.05 -3.60 14.62
N THR A 144 7.86 -4.05 13.65
CA THR A 144 8.82 -5.14 13.90
C THR A 144 9.94 -4.71 14.84
N GLN A 145 10.33 -3.43 14.79
CA GLN A 145 11.41 -2.87 15.60
C GLN A 145 10.96 -2.40 16.99
N ASP A 146 9.68 -2.10 17.20
CA ASP A 146 9.15 -1.89 18.55
C ASP A 146 8.98 -3.23 19.29
N ARG A 147 8.70 -4.34 18.57
CA ARG A 147 8.82 -5.71 19.10
C ARG A 147 10.26 -6.14 19.37
N ILE A 148 11.20 -5.66 18.54
CA ILE A 148 12.65 -5.84 18.74
C ILE A 148 13.24 -4.53 19.28
N ASP A 149 12.92 -4.25 20.55
CA ASP A 149 13.97 -3.89 21.50
C ASP A 149 14.54 -2.45 21.46
N ILE A 150 14.70 -1.87 22.65
CA ILE A 150 15.51 -0.69 22.87
C ILE A 150 16.99 -1.12 22.85
N ASN A 151 17.55 -1.27 21.63
CA ASN A 151 18.97 -1.49 21.31
C ASN A 151 19.50 -2.95 21.21
N GLY A 152 18.65 -3.95 20.99
CA GLY A 152 19.10 -5.35 20.82
C GLY A 152 19.55 -6.02 22.13
N VAL A 153 18.87 -5.67 23.22
CA VAL A 153 18.94 -6.27 24.55
C VAL A 153 17.62 -6.97 24.92
N PHE A 154 17.57 -8.30 24.82
CA PHE A 154 16.39 -9.09 25.18
C PHE A 154 16.28 -9.26 26.69
N TYR A 155 15.06 -9.37 27.25
CA TYR A 155 14.88 -9.61 28.68
C TYR A 155 14.14 -10.91 28.96
N ASP A 156 14.43 -11.49 30.12
CA ASP A 156 13.63 -12.59 30.67
C ASP A 156 12.59 -12.11 31.70
N LYS A 157 11.79 -13.06 32.21
CA LYS A 157 10.80 -12.82 33.27
C LYS A 157 11.37 -12.21 34.56
N MET A 158 12.66 -12.42 34.83
CA MET A 158 13.33 -11.90 36.03
C MET A 158 13.95 -10.51 35.79
N GLY A 159 13.83 -9.97 34.57
CA GLY A 159 14.40 -8.69 34.16
C GLY A 159 15.91 -8.75 33.87
N TYR A 160 16.48 -9.94 33.66
CA TYR A 160 17.87 -10.06 33.20
C TYR A 160 17.95 -9.82 31.70
N SER A 161 19.03 -9.18 31.27
CA SER A 161 19.27 -8.76 29.89
C SER A 161 20.18 -9.74 29.13
N TYR A 162 19.92 -9.94 27.85
CA TYR A 162 20.64 -10.84 26.94
C TYR A 162 20.98 -10.11 25.63
N GLU A 163 22.12 -10.45 25.02
CA GLU A 163 22.52 -9.89 23.71
C GLU A 163 21.95 -10.69 22.53
N ASP A 164 21.33 -11.84 22.80
CA ASP A 164 20.83 -12.80 21.83
C ASP A 164 19.50 -13.39 22.33
N GLU A 165 18.51 -13.46 21.46
CA GLU A 165 17.15 -13.93 21.76
C GLU A 165 17.17 -15.41 22.17
N ASP A 166 17.97 -16.21 21.46
CA ASP A 166 18.15 -17.64 21.70
C ASP A 166 18.79 -17.94 23.07
N SER A 167 19.39 -16.92 23.71
CA SER A 167 19.99 -17.05 25.04
C SER A 167 19.02 -16.74 26.18
N VAL A 168 17.82 -16.23 25.90
CA VAL A 168 16.82 -15.88 26.92
C VAL A 168 16.39 -17.13 27.68
N VAL A 169 16.38 -17.03 29.01
CA VAL A 169 16.01 -18.14 29.89
C VAL A 169 14.54 -18.04 30.26
N LEU A 170 13.79 -19.11 30.03
CA LEU A 170 12.41 -19.23 30.45
C LEU A 170 12.34 -19.92 31.81
N TYR A 171 11.31 -19.59 32.60
CA TYR A 171 11.16 -20.08 33.97
C TYR A 171 9.78 -20.71 34.16
N ASP A 172 9.72 -21.85 34.85
CA ASP A 172 8.45 -22.38 35.38
C ASP A 172 8.18 -21.87 36.81
N GLU A 173 6.97 -22.10 37.32
CA GLU A 173 6.56 -21.70 38.67
C GLU A 173 7.35 -22.39 39.79
N ASN A 174 7.97 -23.54 39.50
CA ASN A 174 8.75 -24.33 40.44
C ASN A 174 10.25 -23.95 40.45
N GLY A 175 10.65 -22.96 39.63
CA GLY A 175 12.02 -22.49 39.50
C GLY A 175 12.89 -23.32 38.55
N GLY A 176 12.30 -24.20 37.75
CA GLY A 176 12.96 -24.82 36.61
C GLY A 176 13.25 -23.78 35.53
N THR A 177 14.37 -23.97 34.82
CA THR A 177 14.81 -23.06 33.76
C THR A 177 14.91 -23.78 32.43
N TYR A 178 14.60 -23.09 31.34
CA TYR A 178 14.57 -23.65 29.99
C TYR A 178 15.29 -22.70 29.03
N THR A 179 16.14 -23.23 28.16
CA THR A 179 16.91 -22.44 27.19
C THR A 179 16.72 -23.01 25.80
N TYR A 180 16.57 -22.13 24.82
CA TYR A 180 16.37 -22.53 23.43
C TYR A 180 17.61 -23.26 22.88
N SER A 181 17.36 -24.26 22.05
CA SER A 181 18.38 -25.02 21.35
C SER A 181 17.81 -25.59 20.06
N TYR A 182 18.70 -25.92 19.13
CA TYR A 182 18.30 -26.55 17.88
C TYR A 182 19.38 -27.52 17.40
N GLU A 183 18.95 -28.54 16.65
CA GLU A 183 19.82 -29.48 15.95
C GLU A 183 19.48 -29.50 14.46
N ILE A 184 20.50 -29.58 13.60
CA ILE A 184 20.32 -29.74 12.15
C ILE A 184 20.31 -31.24 11.85
N VAL A 185 19.16 -31.74 11.41
CA VAL A 185 18.95 -33.15 11.06
C VAL A 185 18.88 -33.31 9.54
N MET A 186 19.66 -34.25 9.00
CA MET A 186 19.62 -34.57 7.56
C MET A 186 18.48 -35.53 7.26
N ARG A 187 17.53 -35.09 6.42
CA ARG A 187 16.44 -35.93 5.91
C ARG A 187 16.93 -36.97 4.91
N GLU A 188 16.14 -38.03 4.72
CA GLU A 188 16.40 -39.10 3.74
C GLU A 188 16.47 -38.58 2.29
N ASP A 189 15.81 -37.46 1.99
CA ASP A 189 15.81 -36.80 0.67
C ASP A 189 16.99 -35.84 0.45
N GLY A 190 17.86 -35.67 1.46
CA GLY A 190 19.07 -34.85 1.42
C GLY A 190 18.88 -33.38 1.79
N TYR A 191 17.69 -32.98 2.28
CA TYR A 191 17.47 -31.65 2.84
C TYR A 191 17.81 -31.60 4.34
N GLU A 192 18.34 -30.46 4.78
CA GLU A 192 18.54 -30.14 6.20
C GLU A 192 17.19 -29.70 6.80
N ASP A 193 16.83 -30.26 7.94
CA ASP A 193 15.70 -29.84 8.77
C ASP A 193 16.25 -29.33 10.11
N GLU A 194 15.64 -28.30 10.67
CA GLU A 194 16.01 -27.74 11.96
C GLU A 194 15.01 -28.22 13.02
N GLU A 195 15.46 -29.11 13.89
CA GLU A 195 14.68 -29.54 15.04
C GLU A 195 14.94 -28.57 16.19
N MET A 196 13.91 -27.81 16.55
CA MET A 196 13.96 -26.76 17.57
C MET A 196 13.32 -27.24 18.88
N TYR A 197 14.00 -27.05 19.99
CA TYR A 197 13.55 -27.49 21.32
C TYR A 197 14.07 -26.58 22.43
N TYR A 198 13.44 -26.67 23.60
CA TYR A 198 13.97 -26.09 24.83
C TYR A 198 14.64 -27.17 25.66
N VAL A 199 15.79 -26.85 26.26
CA VAL A 199 16.49 -27.75 27.19
C VAL A 199 16.21 -27.30 28.61
N GLY A 200 15.54 -28.16 29.38
CA GLY A 200 15.25 -27.91 30.78
C GLY A 200 16.48 -28.07 31.68
N SER A 201 16.44 -27.45 32.86
CA SER A 201 17.47 -27.60 33.89
C SER A 201 17.65 -29.03 34.40
N ASP A 202 16.67 -29.90 34.14
CA ASP A 202 16.70 -31.34 34.38
C ASP A 202 17.44 -32.14 33.29
N GLY A 203 17.80 -31.48 32.18
CA GLY A 203 18.46 -32.05 31.01
C GLY A 203 17.52 -32.71 30.01
N ASN A 204 16.20 -32.56 30.17
CA ASN A 204 15.23 -33.04 29.19
C ASN A 204 15.04 -32.02 28.06
N GLU A 205 14.71 -32.53 26.88
CA GLU A 205 14.41 -31.73 25.69
C GLU A 205 12.89 -31.65 25.50
N TYR A 206 12.40 -30.45 25.23
CA TYR A 206 10.99 -30.12 25.09
C TYR A 206 10.76 -29.54 23.71
N TYR A 207 9.98 -30.22 22.87
CA TYR A 207 9.75 -29.79 21.49
C TYR A 207 9.10 -28.40 21.46
N MET A 208 9.68 -27.47 20.69
CA MET A 208 9.34 -26.05 20.76
C MET A 208 7.85 -25.77 20.53
N PHE A 209 7.20 -26.51 19.64
CA PHE A 209 5.78 -26.30 19.32
C PHE A 209 4.82 -26.76 20.42
N ASN A 210 5.32 -27.47 21.43
CA ASN A 210 4.56 -27.87 22.62
C ASN A 210 4.94 -27.02 23.85
N CYS A 211 5.71 -25.95 23.65
CA CYS A 211 6.19 -25.07 24.70
C CYS A 211 5.46 -23.73 24.65
N PHE A 212 4.92 -23.33 25.79
CA PHE A 212 4.07 -22.15 25.92
C PHE A 212 4.47 -21.31 27.13
N ILE A 213 3.92 -20.10 27.19
CA ILE A 213 4.05 -19.14 28.27
C ILE A 213 2.66 -18.77 28.76
N THR A 214 2.40 -18.89 30.06
CA THR A 214 1.14 -18.47 30.67
C THR A 214 0.95 -16.95 30.62
N GLU A 215 -0.26 -16.44 30.85
CA GLU A 215 -0.49 -14.99 31.02
C GLU A 215 0.42 -14.32 32.05
N ASP A 216 0.74 -15.03 33.14
CA ASP A 216 1.65 -14.56 34.15
C ASP A 216 3.13 -14.65 33.73
N GLY A 217 3.44 -15.18 32.55
CA GLY A 217 4.78 -15.25 31.97
C GLY A 217 5.56 -16.53 32.29
N TRP A 218 4.94 -17.57 32.85
CA TRP A 218 5.62 -18.81 33.22
C TRP A 218 5.64 -19.83 32.09
N PHE A 219 6.75 -20.56 31.96
CA PHE A 219 6.89 -21.68 31.04
C PHE A 219 5.92 -22.81 31.38
N TYR A 220 5.29 -23.33 30.34
CA TYR A 220 4.36 -24.44 30.37
C TYR A 220 4.65 -25.38 29.20
N PHE A 221 4.74 -26.69 29.47
CA PHE A 221 4.88 -27.71 28.44
C PHE A 221 3.60 -28.52 28.33
N ASP A 222 3.01 -28.53 27.13
CA ASP A 222 1.82 -29.31 26.83
C ASP A 222 2.20 -30.73 26.40
N GLU A 223 2.24 -31.64 27.38
CA GLU A 223 2.56 -33.05 27.14
C GLU A 223 1.41 -33.80 26.43
N GLU A 224 0.17 -33.35 26.60
CA GLU A 224 -1.04 -34.06 26.15
C GLU A 224 -1.69 -33.44 24.90
N ASP A 225 -1.14 -32.36 24.34
CA ASP A 225 -1.73 -31.60 23.23
C ASP A 225 -3.16 -31.14 23.58
N ALA A 226 -3.32 -30.68 24.84
CA ALA A 226 -4.58 -30.28 25.44
C ALA A 226 -4.97 -28.83 25.14
N LEU A 227 -4.03 -28.01 24.65
CA LEU A 227 -4.27 -26.62 24.30
C LEU A 227 -4.88 -26.49 22.90
N GLU A 228 -6.01 -25.79 22.80
CA GLU A 228 -6.62 -25.47 21.51
C GLU A 228 -6.23 -24.05 21.06
N PRO A 229 -6.10 -23.79 19.74
CA PRO A 229 -5.85 -22.44 19.25
C PRO A 229 -6.93 -21.45 19.73
N TYR A 230 -6.52 -20.35 20.37
CA TYR A 230 -7.42 -19.32 20.84
C TYR A 230 -7.66 -18.29 19.75
N TYR A 231 -8.91 -18.19 19.30
CA TYR A 231 -9.32 -17.21 18.31
C TYR A 231 -9.82 -15.95 19.02
N LEU A 232 -9.08 -14.84 18.90
CA LEU A 232 -9.61 -13.54 19.32
C LEU A 232 -10.88 -13.26 18.49
N ASP A 233 -12.01 -13.13 19.20
CA ASP A 233 -13.38 -12.97 18.70
C ASP A 233 -13.61 -11.73 17.78
N GLU A 234 -12.57 -10.96 17.43
CA GLU A 234 -12.70 -9.73 16.63
C GLU A 234 -12.56 -9.92 15.12
N VAL A 235 -12.16 -11.09 14.61
CA VAL A 235 -12.27 -11.40 13.18
C VAL A 235 -13.55 -12.20 12.94
N LEU A 236 -14.67 -11.48 12.83
CA LEU A 236 -15.99 -11.96 12.41
C LEU A 236 -15.96 -12.50 10.98
N LEU A 237 -15.27 -13.61 10.73
CA LEU A 237 -15.46 -14.41 9.53
C LEU A 237 -16.43 -15.52 9.88
N SER A 238 -17.51 -15.64 9.09
CA SER A 238 -18.34 -16.83 9.16
C SER A 238 -17.50 -18.08 8.84
N PRO A 239 -17.87 -19.28 9.32
CA PRO A 239 -17.12 -20.51 9.04
C PRO A 239 -16.82 -20.74 7.55
N GLU A 240 -17.71 -20.29 6.67
CA GLU A 240 -17.58 -20.37 5.21
C GLU A 240 -16.59 -19.33 4.63
N GLU A 241 -16.49 -18.14 5.24
CA GLU A 241 -15.49 -17.13 4.89
C GLU A 241 -14.10 -17.50 5.42
N TYR A 242 -14.05 -18.22 6.54
CA TYR A 242 -12.82 -18.78 7.10
C TYR A 242 -12.26 -19.90 6.21
N GLU A 243 -13.08 -20.85 5.74
CA GLU A 243 -12.67 -21.90 4.78
C GLU A 243 -12.17 -21.30 3.45
N ALA A 244 -12.85 -20.28 2.92
CA ALA A 244 -12.45 -19.62 1.67
C ALA A 244 -11.16 -18.78 1.81
N TYR A 245 -10.93 -18.18 2.97
CA TYR A 245 -9.65 -17.56 3.29
C TYR A 245 -8.55 -18.62 3.42
N TYR A 246 -8.86 -19.79 3.98
CA TYR A 246 -7.92 -20.88 4.20
C TYR A 246 -7.45 -21.58 2.92
N GLU A 247 -8.33 -21.83 1.93
CA GLU A 247 -7.93 -22.51 0.68
C GLU A 247 -6.95 -21.69 -0.19
N ASP A 248 -7.02 -20.35 -0.18
CA ASP A 248 -6.11 -19.48 -0.94
C ASP A 248 -4.81 -19.13 -0.16
N PHE A 249 -4.80 -19.32 1.17
CA PHE A 249 -3.69 -18.92 2.06
C PHE A 249 -2.76 -20.09 2.44
N TYR A 250 -3.24 -21.34 2.34
CA TYR A 250 -2.46 -22.54 2.67
C TYR A 250 -1.20 -22.75 1.80
N ASP A 251 -1.17 -22.18 0.60
CA ASP A 251 -0.04 -22.34 -0.32
C ASP A 251 1.16 -21.43 0.01
N ASN A 252 1.07 -20.48 0.96
CA ASN A 252 2.18 -19.56 1.23
C ASN A 252 2.56 -19.25 2.68
N TYR A 253 1.73 -19.48 3.71
CA TYR A 253 2.14 -19.14 5.09
C TYR A 253 1.57 -20.13 6.12
N ARG A 254 2.46 -20.79 6.87
CA ARG A 254 2.10 -21.47 8.14
C ARG A 254 1.61 -20.38 9.11
N TYR A 255 0.42 -20.55 9.65
CA TYR A 255 -0.11 -19.65 10.67
C TYR A 255 0.73 -19.75 11.94
N TYR A 256 1.13 -18.59 12.47
CA TYR A 256 1.56 -18.40 13.83
C TYR A 256 0.31 -18.09 14.65
N TYR A 257 -0.16 -19.02 15.48
CA TYR A 257 -1.22 -18.73 16.44
C TYR A 257 -0.61 -17.95 17.60
N TYR A 258 -1.09 -16.71 17.80
CA TYR A 258 -0.59 -15.84 18.86
C TYR A 258 -1.00 -16.30 20.26
N ALA A 259 -2.05 -17.13 20.40
CA ALA A 259 -2.53 -17.60 21.69
C ALA A 259 -3.25 -18.95 21.58
N TYR A 260 -3.28 -19.68 22.68
CA TYR A 260 -3.92 -20.98 22.89
C TYR A 260 -4.71 -20.95 24.20
N SER A 261 -5.70 -21.82 24.34
CA SER A 261 -6.50 -21.93 25.55
C SER A 261 -6.75 -23.37 25.97
N ASP A 262 -6.82 -23.61 27.28
CA ASP A 262 -7.26 -24.89 27.85
C ASP A 262 -8.79 -24.95 28.01
N GLU A 263 -9.31 -26.10 28.49
CA GLU A 263 -10.75 -26.30 28.75
C GLU A 263 -11.33 -25.35 29.81
N GLU A 264 -10.48 -24.79 30.68
CA GLU A 264 -10.88 -23.85 31.74
C GLU A 264 -10.89 -22.39 31.24
N GLY A 265 -10.37 -22.15 30.03
CA GLY A 265 -10.28 -20.85 29.39
C GLY A 265 -9.04 -20.04 29.79
N ASN A 266 -8.02 -20.66 30.38
CA ASN A 266 -6.73 -20.01 30.62
C ASN A 266 -5.98 -19.81 29.30
N ILE A 267 -5.29 -18.68 29.16
CA ILE A 267 -4.61 -18.30 27.91
C ILE A 267 -3.10 -18.55 28.01
N TYR A 268 -2.55 -19.06 26.91
CA TYR A 268 -1.16 -19.44 26.74
C TYR A 268 -0.62 -18.86 25.44
N TYR A 269 0.63 -18.41 25.44
CA TYR A 269 1.32 -17.85 24.29
C TYR A 269 2.41 -18.82 23.84
N ALA A 270 2.70 -18.93 22.55
CA ALA A 270 3.79 -19.77 22.09
C ALA A 270 5.14 -19.27 22.66
N ALA A 271 5.94 -20.17 23.23
CA ALA A 271 7.15 -19.76 23.95
C ALA A 271 8.21 -19.07 23.06
N TYR A 272 8.28 -19.45 21.79
CA TYR A 272 9.21 -18.87 20.82
C TYR A 272 8.78 -17.47 20.34
N GLU A 273 7.58 -17.01 20.68
CA GLU A 273 7.11 -15.64 20.38
C GLU A 273 7.05 -14.75 21.63
N ALA A 274 7.35 -15.31 22.80
CA ALA A 274 7.24 -14.60 24.06
C ALA A 274 8.45 -13.70 24.29
N SER A 275 8.19 -12.47 24.73
CA SER A 275 9.23 -11.50 25.08
C SER A 275 8.87 -10.74 26.36
N TRP A 276 9.88 -10.24 27.05
CA TRP A 276 9.71 -9.48 28.30
C TRP A 276 10.35 -8.11 28.18
N ASN A 277 9.83 -7.16 28.96
CA ASN A 277 10.45 -5.85 29.13
C ASN A 277 11.51 -5.84 30.26
N GLU A 278 12.19 -4.70 30.46
CA GLU A 278 13.21 -4.52 31.51
C GLU A 278 12.74 -4.77 32.95
N LYS A 279 11.43 -4.88 33.18
CA LYS A 279 10.82 -5.17 34.48
C LYS A 279 10.39 -6.63 34.63
N GLY A 280 10.59 -7.45 33.61
CA GLY A 280 10.12 -8.84 33.58
C GLY A 280 8.61 -8.99 33.33
N GLU A 281 7.97 -7.96 32.76
CA GLU A 281 6.56 -8.03 32.36
C GLU A 281 6.47 -8.60 30.94
N LEU A 282 5.56 -9.55 30.72
CA LEU A 282 5.34 -10.18 29.42
C LEU A 282 4.78 -9.16 28.41
N ILE A 283 5.42 -9.06 27.25
CA ILE A 283 4.98 -8.24 26.13
C ILE A 283 4.07 -9.12 25.27
N THR A 284 2.80 -8.80 25.23
CA THR A 284 1.80 -9.45 24.38
C THR A 284 1.35 -8.48 23.30
N ALA A 285 0.79 -9.01 22.19
CA ALA A 285 0.24 -8.18 21.12
C ALA A 285 -0.86 -7.20 21.61
N GLU A 286 -1.53 -7.49 22.72
CA GLU A 286 -2.50 -6.58 23.35
C GLU A 286 -1.82 -5.44 24.14
N ASN A 287 -0.66 -5.69 24.74
CA ASN A 287 0.06 -4.71 25.57
C ASN A 287 0.88 -3.70 24.74
N ASP A 288 1.30 -4.05 23.51
CA ASP A 288 2.03 -3.16 22.59
C ASP A 288 1.19 -1.98 22.08
N VAL A 289 -0.15 -2.07 22.11
CA VAL A 289 -1.03 -1.03 21.56
C VAL A 289 -1.19 0.17 22.51
N ILE A 290 -0.73 0.07 23.77
CA ILE A 290 -1.02 1.05 24.83
C ILE A 290 0.23 1.75 25.41
N SER A 291 1.46 1.34 25.06
CA SER A 291 2.70 1.98 25.56
C SER A 291 3.21 3.14 24.71
#